data_AF-A0A7C2Q4V4-F1
#
_entry.id   AF-A0A7C2Q4V4-F1
#
_cell.length_a   1.000
_cell.length_b   1.000
_cell.length_c   1.000
_cell.angle_alpha   90.00
_cell.angle_beta   90.00
_cell.angle_gamma   90.00
#
_symmetry.space_group_name_H-M   'P 1'
#
loop_
_entity.id
_entity.type
_entity.pdbx_description
1 polymer ?
#
loop_
_entity_poly.entity_id
_entity_poly.type
_entity_poly.pdbx_seq_one_letter_code
_entity_poly.pdbx_strand_id
1 'polypeptide(L)'
;LHHLKRIQGAGNVHDADVLVNFSHFKGHGSSGAGAAIKNIAMGCTSYRTRGEIHQLEKLDSIGKAFQEGMVDAVRAVLRNKRGKALHINYVMDIQPTCDCAPWSDLPIAPDIGILISDDIVAVEHASLKMVDEAPIVPGSVAEKLGLKPGDNKWLKIHGKDPYVQVEAAEKAGLGSKQYEIVEV
;
A
#
# COMPACT_ATOMS: atom_id res chain seq x y z
N LEU A 1 3.50 -14.85 10.12
CA LEU A 1 3.50 -13.64 10.95
C LEU A 1 4.94 -13.23 11.10
N HIS A 2 5.28 -12.00 10.77
CA HIS A 2 6.63 -11.46 10.78
C HIS A 2 6.98 -10.89 12.15
N HIS A 3 6.16 -9.97 12.67
CA HIS A 3 6.40 -9.20 13.89
C HIS A 3 5.27 -9.31 14.90
N LEU A 4 4.02 -9.25 14.45
CA LEU A 4 2.86 -9.15 15.36
C LEU A 4 2.32 -10.53 15.72
N LYS A 5 2.26 -10.83 17.02
CA LYS A 5 1.72 -12.10 17.55
C LYS A 5 0.21 -12.08 17.80
N ARG A 6 -0.34 -10.90 18.07
CA ARG A 6 -1.77 -10.68 18.34
C ARG A 6 -2.23 -9.45 17.59
N ILE A 7 -3.35 -9.59 16.87
CA ILE A 7 -3.96 -8.51 16.10
C ILE A 7 -5.38 -8.31 16.61
N GLN A 8 -5.69 -7.09 16.99
CA GLN A 8 -7.02 -6.65 17.35
C GLN A 8 -7.66 -6.01 16.12
N GLY A 9 -8.48 -6.78 15.41
CA GLY A 9 -9.24 -6.34 14.24
C GLY A 9 -10.54 -5.64 14.62
N ALA A 10 -11.14 -4.95 13.65
CA ALA A 10 -12.49 -4.39 13.78
C ALA A 10 -13.55 -5.51 13.74
N GLY A 11 -14.40 -5.60 14.77
CA GLY A 11 -15.41 -6.65 14.90
C GLY A 11 -16.39 -6.69 13.72
N ASN A 12 -16.94 -5.54 13.32
CA ASN A 12 -17.87 -5.47 12.18
C ASN A 12 -17.23 -5.92 10.86
N VAL A 13 -15.92 -5.68 10.67
CA VAL A 13 -15.18 -6.17 9.48
C VAL A 13 -15.00 -7.68 9.56
N HIS A 14 -14.73 -8.22 10.75
CA HIS A 14 -14.67 -9.66 10.97
C HIS A 14 -16.02 -10.33 10.68
N ASP A 15 -17.13 -9.75 11.12
CA ASP A 15 -18.46 -10.37 11.04
C ASP A 15 -19.13 -10.20 9.67
N ALA A 16 -18.69 -9.24 8.85
CA ALA A 16 -19.19 -9.07 7.49
C ALA A 16 -18.97 -10.32 6.61
N ASP A 17 -19.84 -10.58 5.64
CA ASP A 17 -19.66 -11.68 4.69
C ASP A 17 -18.62 -11.38 3.61
N VAL A 18 -18.60 -10.12 3.15
CA VAL A 18 -17.78 -9.63 2.03
C VAL A 18 -17.08 -8.36 2.46
N LEU A 19 -15.87 -8.14 1.96
CA LEU A 19 -15.10 -6.91 2.13
C LEU A 19 -14.89 -6.24 0.77
N VAL A 20 -15.28 -4.98 0.65
CA VAL A 20 -14.90 -4.14 -0.50
C VAL A 20 -13.99 -3.04 0.01
N ASN A 21 -12.75 -3.03 -0.47
CA ASN A 21 -11.69 -2.15 -0.02
C ASN A 21 -11.45 -1.05 -1.05
N PHE A 22 -11.89 0.17 -0.74
CA PHE A 22 -11.61 1.36 -1.54
C PHE A 22 -10.39 2.08 -0.98
N SER A 23 -9.33 2.16 -1.77
CA SER A 23 -8.07 2.79 -1.38
C SER A 23 -7.61 3.83 -2.38
N HIS A 24 -7.13 4.96 -1.87
CA HIS A 24 -6.40 5.95 -2.66
C HIS A 24 -4.90 5.58 -2.63
N PHE A 25 -4.31 5.47 -3.81
CA PHE A 25 -2.90 5.14 -3.96
C PHE A 25 -2.05 6.42 -3.90
N LYS A 26 -1.16 6.49 -2.91
CA LYS A 26 -0.31 7.67 -2.70
C LYS A 26 0.99 7.34 -1.95
N GLY A 27 1.87 8.33 -1.81
CA GLY A 27 3.14 8.19 -1.10
C GLY A 27 3.04 8.12 0.43
N HIS A 28 4.07 7.57 1.10
CA HIS A 28 4.10 7.45 2.56
C HIS A 28 5.53 7.42 3.12
N GLY A 29 5.83 8.27 4.10
CA GLY A 29 7.18 8.38 4.68
C GLY A 29 7.71 7.09 5.34
N SER A 30 6.84 6.21 5.82
CA SER A 30 7.27 4.98 6.51
C SER A 30 7.30 3.74 5.62
N SER A 31 6.65 3.77 4.45
CA SER A 31 6.51 2.62 3.55
C SER A 31 6.76 2.92 2.07
N GLY A 32 7.18 4.14 1.72
CA GLY A 32 7.35 4.61 0.35
C GLY A 32 6.02 5.00 -0.28
N ALA A 33 5.09 4.06 -0.35
CA ALA A 33 3.74 4.23 -0.87
C ALA A 33 2.74 3.38 -0.07
N GLY A 34 1.47 3.54 -0.35
CA GLY A 34 0.47 2.56 0.07
C GLY A 34 -0.91 2.85 -0.48
N ALA A 35 -1.65 1.76 -0.74
CA ALA A 35 -3.04 1.77 -1.11
C ALA A 35 -3.82 0.73 -0.29
N ALA A 36 -4.14 -0.42 -0.88
CA ALA A 36 -5.02 -1.44 -0.33
C ALA A 36 -4.47 -2.05 0.95
N ILE A 37 -3.17 -2.41 0.97
CA ILE A 37 -2.52 -3.01 2.13
C ILE A 37 -2.57 -2.06 3.33
N LYS A 38 -2.16 -0.80 3.12
CA LYS A 38 -2.18 0.21 4.18
C LYS A 38 -3.60 0.49 4.66
N ASN A 39 -4.57 0.57 3.75
CA ASN A 39 -5.97 0.85 4.08
C ASN A 39 -6.52 -0.20 5.06
N ILE A 40 -6.36 -1.48 4.74
CA ILE A 40 -6.80 -2.56 5.62
C ILE A 40 -5.99 -2.58 6.92
N ALA A 41 -4.67 -2.48 6.85
CA ALA A 41 -3.81 -2.57 8.03
C ALA A 41 -4.11 -1.47 9.06
N MET A 42 -4.41 -0.25 8.60
CA MET A 42 -4.63 0.92 9.46
C MET A 42 -6.10 1.17 9.79
N GLY A 43 -7.01 0.81 8.90
CA GLY A 43 -8.45 1.08 9.00
C GLY A 43 -9.27 -0.07 9.58
N CYS A 44 -8.86 -1.32 9.36
CA CYS A 44 -9.57 -2.50 9.85
C CYS A 44 -8.98 -3.06 11.15
N THR A 45 -8.09 -2.32 11.81
CA THR A 45 -7.51 -2.69 13.10
C THR A 45 -7.79 -1.65 14.18
N SER A 46 -7.73 -2.09 15.43
CA SER A 46 -7.90 -1.21 16.58
C SER A 46 -6.74 -0.23 16.73
N TYR A 47 -6.95 0.80 17.55
CA TYR A 47 -5.89 1.75 17.92
C TYR A 47 -4.64 1.07 18.49
N ARG A 48 -4.79 -0.07 19.18
CA ARG A 48 -3.68 -0.80 19.79
C ARG A 48 -2.81 -1.45 18.73
N THR A 49 -3.40 -2.24 17.84
CA THR A 49 -2.64 -2.87 16.75
C THR A 49 -2.05 -1.83 15.81
N ARG A 50 -2.82 -0.77 15.49
CA ARG A 50 -2.29 0.37 14.72
C ARG A 50 -1.07 0.98 15.41
N GLY A 51 -1.13 1.20 16.74
CA GLY A 51 0.00 1.68 17.51
C GLY A 51 1.20 0.72 17.50
N GLU A 52 0.96 -0.58 17.66
CA GLU A 52 2.00 -1.61 17.59
C GLU A 52 2.71 -1.61 16.22
N ILE A 53 1.97 -1.45 15.10
CA ILE A 53 2.57 -1.30 13.76
C ILE A 53 3.46 -0.06 13.68
N HIS A 54 3.01 1.10 14.19
CA HIS A 54 3.82 2.32 14.16
C HIS A 54 5.08 2.22 15.05
N GLN A 55 5.04 1.45 16.14
CA GLN A 55 6.27 1.22 16.92
C GLN A 55 7.35 0.49 16.12
N LEU A 56 6.98 -0.27 15.09
CA LEU A 56 7.94 -0.96 14.21
C LEU A 56 8.74 0.02 13.35
N GLU A 57 8.28 1.26 13.14
CA GLU A 57 9.03 2.31 12.42
C GLU A 57 10.37 2.63 13.09
N LYS A 58 10.52 2.32 14.38
CA LYS A 58 11.74 2.55 15.15
C LYS A 58 12.79 1.45 14.99
N LEU A 59 12.42 0.31 14.41
CA LEU A 59 13.28 -0.86 14.34
C LEU A 59 14.28 -0.79 13.18
N ASP A 60 13.95 -0.07 12.11
CA ASP A 60 14.83 0.09 10.96
C ASP A 60 14.55 1.40 10.19
N SER A 61 15.59 1.91 9.53
CA SER A 61 15.51 3.15 8.75
C SER A 61 14.97 2.93 7.33
N ILE A 62 14.73 1.71 6.89
CA ILE A 62 14.25 1.38 5.52
C ILE A 62 12.74 1.09 5.46
N GLY A 63 12.05 1.10 6.61
CA GLY A 63 10.61 0.88 6.73
C GLY A 63 10.19 -0.58 6.58
N LYS A 64 11.12 -1.54 6.66
CA LYS A 64 10.83 -2.95 6.42
C LYS A 64 9.93 -3.55 7.50
N ALA A 65 10.26 -3.34 8.77
CA ALA A 65 9.48 -3.87 9.89
C ALA A 65 8.05 -3.31 9.91
N PHE A 66 7.90 -2.01 9.62
CA PHE A 66 6.58 -1.37 9.47
C PHE A 66 5.75 -2.04 8.36
N GLN A 67 6.34 -2.23 7.17
CA GLN A 67 5.67 -2.87 6.04
C GLN A 67 5.29 -4.33 6.31
N GLU A 68 6.19 -5.11 6.90
CA GLU A 68 5.92 -6.49 7.30
C GLU A 68 4.83 -6.58 8.40
N GLY A 69 4.81 -5.62 9.33
CA GLY A 69 3.76 -5.50 10.35
C GLY A 69 2.39 -5.14 9.77
N MET A 70 2.34 -4.30 8.73
CA MET A 70 1.10 -4.05 7.99
C MET A 70 0.58 -5.36 7.37
N VAL A 71 1.45 -6.15 6.74
CA VAL A 71 1.07 -7.44 6.15
C VAL A 71 0.55 -8.42 7.19
N ASP A 72 1.14 -8.48 8.38
CA ASP A 72 0.62 -9.29 9.48
C ASP A 72 -0.82 -8.92 9.81
N ALA A 73 -1.11 -7.62 9.92
CA ALA A 73 -2.45 -7.09 10.16
C ALA A 73 -3.42 -7.46 9.03
N VAL A 74 -3.05 -7.24 7.77
CA VAL A 74 -3.87 -7.60 6.61
C VAL A 74 -4.17 -9.09 6.60
N ARG A 75 -3.18 -9.94 6.87
CA ARG A 75 -3.37 -11.40 6.94
C ARG A 75 -4.39 -11.81 8.00
N ALA A 76 -4.40 -11.15 9.15
CA ALA A 76 -5.39 -11.44 10.18
C ALA A 76 -6.79 -10.98 9.76
N VAL A 77 -6.92 -9.79 9.17
CA VAL A 77 -8.21 -9.24 8.72
C VAL A 77 -8.81 -10.10 7.60
N LEU A 78 -8.01 -10.47 6.59
CA LEU A 78 -8.48 -11.23 5.44
C LEU A 78 -8.64 -12.74 5.70
N ARG A 79 -8.24 -13.24 6.88
CA ARG A 79 -8.25 -14.68 7.19
C ARG A 79 -9.61 -15.34 6.97
N ASN A 80 -10.70 -14.65 7.31
CA ASN A 80 -12.08 -15.14 7.12
C ASN A 80 -12.79 -14.54 5.89
N LYS A 81 -12.05 -13.86 5.00
CA LYS A 81 -12.55 -13.20 3.79
C LYS A 81 -11.90 -13.70 2.50
N ARG A 82 -11.22 -14.86 2.53
CA ARG A 82 -10.61 -15.46 1.34
C ARG A 82 -11.67 -15.72 0.27
N GLY A 83 -11.45 -15.22 -0.95
CA GLY A 83 -12.41 -15.28 -2.06
C GLY A 83 -13.66 -14.42 -1.86
N LYS A 84 -13.67 -13.54 -0.85
CA LYS A 84 -14.79 -12.64 -0.51
C LYS A 84 -14.31 -11.20 -0.29
N ALA A 85 -13.15 -10.85 -0.84
CA ALA A 85 -12.57 -9.53 -0.76
C ALA A 85 -12.38 -8.98 -2.18
N LEU A 86 -12.76 -7.73 -2.39
CA LEU A 86 -12.50 -6.98 -3.61
C LEU A 86 -11.72 -5.72 -3.24
N HIS A 87 -10.65 -5.43 -3.99
CA HIS A 87 -9.75 -4.32 -3.75
C HIS A 87 -9.77 -3.37 -4.95
N ILE A 88 -10.05 -2.10 -4.68
CA ILE A 88 -10.20 -1.04 -5.68
C ILE A 88 -9.22 0.08 -5.31
N ASN A 89 -8.18 0.24 -6.12
CA ASN A 89 -7.19 1.30 -5.98
C ASN A 89 -7.52 2.44 -6.95
N TYR A 90 -7.80 3.62 -6.40
CA TYR A 90 -7.80 4.87 -7.13
C TYR A 90 -6.36 5.35 -7.25
N VAL A 91 -5.80 5.22 -8.44
CA VAL A 91 -4.43 5.62 -8.79
C VAL A 91 -4.50 6.92 -9.56
N MET A 92 -4.93 7.96 -8.85
CA MET A 92 -5.12 9.32 -9.31
C MET A 92 -4.66 10.28 -8.22
N ASP A 93 -4.42 11.55 -8.52
CA ASP A 93 -3.90 12.54 -7.57
C ASP A 93 -2.69 12.00 -6.79
N ILE A 94 -1.73 11.42 -7.52
CA ILE A 94 -0.65 10.58 -6.96
C ILE A 94 0.37 11.45 -6.22
N GLN A 95 0.04 11.79 -4.98
CA GLN A 95 0.82 12.69 -4.16
C GLN A 95 2.06 12.03 -3.56
N PRO A 96 3.13 12.80 -3.29
CA PRO A 96 4.33 12.26 -2.67
C PRO A 96 4.10 11.85 -1.22
N THR A 97 3.10 12.40 -0.51
CA THR A 97 2.82 12.04 0.88
C THR A 97 1.38 11.60 1.08
N CYS A 98 0.98 11.34 2.33
CA CYS A 98 -0.36 10.87 2.66
C CYS A 98 -1.37 12.01 2.64
N ASP A 99 -2.64 11.71 2.35
CA ASP A 99 -3.74 12.67 2.54
C ASP A 99 -3.83 13.24 3.97
N CYS A 100 -3.32 12.49 4.95
CA CYS A 100 -3.21 12.94 6.34
C CYS A 100 -2.09 13.97 6.58
N ALA A 101 -1.21 14.21 5.60
CA ALA A 101 -0.09 15.13 5.68
C ALA A 101 -0.47 16.45 4.98
N PRO A 102 -0.78 17.54 5.73
CA PRO A 102 -1.24 18.80 5.15
C PRO A 102 -0.19 19.54 4.31
N TRP A 103 1.06 19.05 4.30
CA TRP A 103 2.20 19.63 3.57
C TRP A 103 2.56 18.86 2.29
N SER A 104 1.64 18.06 1.75
CA SER A 104 1.87 17.32 0.51
C SER A 104 2.12 18.25 -0.68
N ASP A 105 3.07 17.90 -1.55
CA ASP A 105 3.45 18.66 -2.75
C ASP A 105 2.59 18.23 -3.96
N LEU A 106 2.85 18.79 -5.13
CA LEU A 106 2.26 18.40 -6.41
C LEU A 106 2.33 16.88 -6.64
N PRO A 107 1.34 16.28 -7.34
CA PRO A 107 1.41 14.88 -7.76
C PRO A 107 2.74 14.56 -8.44
N ILE A 108 3.26 13.35 -8.24
CA ILE A 108 4.56 12.93 -8.77
C ILE A 108 4.47 12.29 -10.16
N ALA A 109 3.28 11.82 -10.52
CA ALA A 109 2.95 11.19 -11.79
C ALA A 109 1.51 11.57 -12.18
N PRO A 110 1.16 11.55 -13.48
CA PRO A 110 -0.23 11.69 -13.93
C PRO A 110 -1.14 10.57 -13.43
N ASP A 111 -2.43 10.82 -13.43
CA ASP A 111 -3.45 9.83 -13.10
C ASP A 111 -3.33 8.61 -14.03
N ILE A 112 -3.35 7.42 -13.41
CA ILE A 112 -3.40 6.13 -14.11
C ILE A 112 -4.85 5.66 -14.27
N GLY A 113 -5.70 5.94 -13.28
CA GLY A 113 -7.10 5.54 -13.27
C GLY A 113 -7.45 4.65 -12.08
N ILE A 114 -8.35 3.68 -12.31
CA ILE A 114 -8.85 2.79 -11.26
C ILE A 114 -8.40 1.36 -11.56
N LEU A 115 -7.78 0.71 -10.59
CA LEU A 115 -7.38 -0.69 -10.66
C LEU A 115 -8.22 -1.52 -9.72
N ILE A 116 -8.69 -2.68 -10.18
CA ILE A 116 -9.59 -3.56 -9.43
C ILE A 116 -9.05 -4.98 -9.48
N SER A 117 -9.03 -5.66 -8.33
CA SER A 117 -8.69 -7.09 -8.23
C SER A 117 -9.30 -7.70 -6.96
N ASP A 118 -9.59 -9.00 -6.98
CA ASP A 118 -9.85 -9.79 -5.78
C ASP A 118 -8.55 -10.28 -5.09
N ASP A 119 -7.41 -10.14 -5.78
CA ASP A 119 -6.06 -10.36 -5.24
C ASP A 119 -5.41 -9.03 -4.83
N ILE A 120 -5.19 -8.87 -3.52
CA ILE A 120 -4.59 -7.66 -2.95
C ILE A 120 -3.12 -7.45 -3.38
N VAL A 121 -2.37 -8.53 -3.59
CA VAL A 121 -0.97 -8.45 -4.02
C VAL A 121 -0.92 -7.97 -5.46
N ALA A 122 -1.78 -8.52 -6.32
CA ALA A 122 -1.86 -8.14 -7.72
C ALA A 122 -2.20 -6.65 -7.90
N VAL A 123 -3.23 -6.14 -7.22
CA VAL A 123 -3.65 -4.73 -7.38
C VAL A 123 -2.61 -3.75 -6.81
N GLU A 124 -2.00 -4.07 -5.66
CA GLU A 124 -0.98 -3.20 -5.05
C GLU A 124 0.28 -3.17 -5.92
N HIS A 125 0.73 -4.33 -6.40
CA HIS A 125 1.89 -4.44 -7.30
C HIS A 125 1.64 -3.74 -8.64
N ALA A 126 0.48 -3.95 -9.25
CA ALA A 126 0.11 -3.27 -10.50
C ALA A 126 0.09 -1.75 -10.33
N SER A 127 -0.49 -1.26 -9.23
CA SER A 127 -0.51 0.19 -8.93
C SER A 127 0.90 0.76 -8.82
N LEU A 128 1.79 0.10 -8.08
CA LEU A 128 3.19 0.52 -7.95
C LEU A 128 3.90 0.56 -9.30
N LYS A 129 3.81 -0.53 -10.08
CA LYS A 129 4.50 -0.62 -11.37
C LYS A 129 3.99 0.42 -12.36
N MET A 130 2.67 0.60 -12.47
CA MET A 130 2.11 1.59 -13.40
C MET A 130 2.56 3.01 -13.06
N VAL A 131 2.65 3.36 -11.77
CA VAL A 131 3.17 4.67 -11.36
C VAL A 131 4.68 4.78 -11.60
N ASP A 132 5.46 3.74 -11.33
CA ASP A 132 6.90 3.73 -11.61
C ASP A 132 7.19 3.86 -13.11
N GLU A 133 6.36 3.30 -14.00
CA GLU A 133 6.48 3.45 -15.45
C GLU A 133 5.91 4.78 -15.99
N ALA A 134 5.04 5.45 -15.23
CA ALA A 134 4.45 6.71 -15.67
C ALA A 134 5.50 7.84 -15.79
N PRO A 135 5.28 8.82 -16.69
CA PRO A 135 6.08 10.04 -16.71
C PRO A 135 5.92 10.83 -15.41
N ILE A 136 6.87 11.73 -15.15
CA ILE A 136 6.80 12.63 -13.99
C ILE A 136 5.97 13.88 -14.31
N VAL A 137 5.42 14.49 -13.27
CA VAL A 137 4.73 15.80 -13.38
C VAL A 137 5.76 16.93 -13.23
N PRO A 138 5.77 17.94 -14.14
CA PRO A 138 6.63 19.12 -14.01
C PRO A 138 6.39 19.89 -12.70
N GLY A 139 7.45 20.41 -12.09
CA GLY A 139 7.43 21.13 -10.82
C GLY A 139 7.34 20.24 -9.57
N SER A 140 7.04 18.94 -9.74
CA SER A 140 6.92 17.99 -8.63
C SER A 140 8.28 17.67 -7.99
N VAL A 141 8.26 17.04 -6.82
CA VAL A 141 9.47 16.47 -6.20
C VAL A 141 10.16 15.43 -7.10
N ALA A 142 9.40 14.73 -7.95
CA ALA A 142 9.98 13.76 -8.88
C ALA A 142 10.85 14.42 -9.96
N GLU A 143 10.46 15.60 -10.45
CA GLU A 143 11.29 16.39 -11.35
C GLU A 143 12.56 16.91 -10.66
N LYS A 144 12.42 17.44 -9.44
CA LYS A 144 13.56 17.94 -8.65
C LYS A 144 14.62 16.85 -8.40
N LEU A 145 14.18 15.60 -8.30
CA LEU A 145 15.04 14.43 -8.11
C LEU A 145 15.50 13.79 -9.45
N GLY A 146 15.09 14.32 -10.59
CA GLY A 146 15.48 13.85 -11.92
C GLY A 146 14.94 12.45 -12.27
N LEU A 147 13.79 12.07 -11.69
CA LEU A 147 13.21 10.74 -11.87
C LEU A 147 12.62 10.54 -13.27
N LYS A 148 12.64 9.29 -13.72
CA LYS A 148 12.20 8.87 -15.06
C LYS A 148 11.22 7.70 -15.00
N PRO A 149 10.44 7.46 -16.06
CA PRO A 149 9.78 6.17 -16.28
C PRO A 149 10.71 4.99 -16.00
N GLY A 150 10.23 4.03 -15.21
CA GLY A 150 10.97 2.84 -14.78
C GLY A 150 11.74 3.00 -13.45
N ASP A 151 11.93 4.22 -12.95
CA ASP A 151 12.53 4.42 -11.62
C ASP A 151 11.54 4.02 -10.52
N ASN A 152 12.05 3.39 -9.45
CA ASN A 152 11.31 3.26 -8.19
C ASN A 152 11.22 4.65 -7.55
N LYS A 153 10.14 5.39 -7.87
CA LYS A 153 10.00 6.80 -7.50
C LYS A 153 9.93 6.97 -5.98
N TRP A 154 9.28 6.03 -5.31
CA TRP A 154 9.04 6.02 -3.87
C TRP A 154 10.32 5.86 -3.05
N LEU A 155 11.20 4.95 -3.48
CA LEU A 155 12.50 4.75 -2.85
C LEU A 155 13.35 6.02 -2.94
N LYS A 156 13.30 6.73 -4.06
CA LYS A 156 14.04 7.98 -4.25
C LYS A 156 13.48 9.14 -3.43
N ILE A 157 12.16 9.23 -3.30
CA ILE A 157 11.49 10.30 -2.55
C ILE A 157 11.59 10.09 -1.04
N HIS A 158 11.33 8.88 -0.55
CA HIS A 158 11.22 8.60 0.89
C HIS A 158 12.40 7.83 1.48
N GLY A 159 13.29 7.26 0.65
CA GLY A 159 14.30 6.31 1.11
C GLY A 159 13.71 4.95 1.52
N LYS A 160 12.47 4.66 1.11
CA LYS A 160 11.71 3.46 1.50
C LYS A 160 11.21 2.75 0.25
N ASP A 161 11.50 1.47 0.14
CA ASP A 161 11.02 0.65 -0.97
C ASP A 161 9.62 0.07 -0.65
N PRO A 162 8.56 0.48 -1.37
CA PRO A 162 7.21 -0.03 -1.17
C PRO A 162 6.98 -1.45 -1.72
N TYR A 163 7.92 -2.03 -2.48
CA TYR A 163 7.77 -3.41 -2.92
C TYR A 163 7.97 -4.41 -1.77
N VAL A 164 8.53 -3.97 -0.63
CA VAL A 164 8.70 -4.80 0.57
C VAL A 164 7.36 -5.29 1.12
N GLN A 165 6.32 -4.45 1.20
CA GLN A 165 4.98 -4.89 1.61
C GLN A 165 4.36 -5.87 0.60
N VAL A 166 4.61 -5.70 -0.70
CA VAL A 166 4.11 -6.62 -1.73
C VAL A 166 4.76 -8.00 -1.59
N GLU A 167 6.09 -8.04 -1.45
CA GLU A 167 6.82 -9.30 -1.24
C GLU A 167 6.41 -9.99 0.06
N ALA A 168 6.24 -9.23 1.13
CA ALA A 168 5.79 -9.77 2.40
C ALA A 168 4.37 -10.34 2.27
N ALA A 169 3.47 -9.66 1.54
CA ALA A 169 2.10 -10.13 1.32
C ALA A 169 2.03 -11.40 0.46
N GLU A 170 2.83 -11.49 -0.61
CA GLU A 170 2.96 -12.70 -1.42
C GLU A 170 3.48 -13.88 -0.56
N LYS A 171 4.57 -13.67 0.19
CA LYS A 171 5.13 -14.68 1.13
C LYS A 171 4.13 -15.08 2.22
N ALA A 172 3.23 -14.18 2.60
CA ALA A 172 2.17 -14.44 3.57
C ALA A 172 0.99 -15.25 2.99
N GLY A 173 0.98 -15.51 1.67
CA GLY A 173 -0.08 -16.25 0.98
C GLY A 173 -1.38 -15.43 0.86
N LEU A 174 -1.24 -14.11 0.68
CA LEU A 174 -2.35 -13.18 0.45
C LEU A 174 -2.72 -13.03 -1.04
N GLY A 175 -1.83 -13.45 -1.94
CA GLY A 175 -1.99 -13.25 -3.37
C GLY A 175 -0.69 -13.48 -4.14
N SER A 176 -0.65 -13.04 -5.39
CA SER A 176 0.45 -13.25 -6.34
C SER A 176 0.86 -11.96 -7.07
N LYS A 177 2.16 -11.81 -7.36
CA LYS A 177 2.65 -10.77 -8.30
C LYS A 177 2.49 -11.17 -9.77
N GLN A 178 2.04 -12.39 -10.06
CA GLN A 178 1.75 -12.85 -11.41
C GLN A 178 0.28 -12.59 -11.72
N TYR A 179 0.02 -11.68 -12.65
CA TYR A 179 -1.31 -11.28 -13.09
C TYR A 179 -1.25 -10.80 -14.54
N GLU A 180 -2.42 -10.70 -15.16
CA GLU A 180 -2.65 -10.05 -16.44
C GLU A 180 -3.47 -8.78 -16.22
N ILE A 181 -3.15 -7.73 -16.97
CA ILE A 181 -3.94 -6.49 -16.97
C ILE A 181 -4.97 -6.61 -18.08
N VAL A 182 -6.25 -6.51 -17.72
CA VAL A 182 -7.37 -6.48 -18.66
C VAL A 182 -7.97 -5.08 -18.63
N GLU A 183 -7.90 -4.36 -19.75
CA GLU A 183 -8.54 -3.06 -19.92
C GLU A 183 -10.01 -3.24 -20.31
N VAL A 184 -10.88 -2.40 -19.75
CA VAL A 184 -12.35 -2.44 -19.94
C VAL A 184 -12.86 -1.05 -20.34
#